data_AF-A0A6P7F7I8-F1
#
_entry.id   AF-A0A6P7F7I8-F1
#
_cell.length_a   1.000
_cell.length_b   1.000
_cell.length_c   1.000
_cell.angle_alpha   90.00
_cell.angle_beta   90.00
_cell.angle_gamma   90.00
#
_symmetry.space_group_name_H-M   'P 1'
#
loop_
_entity.id
_entity.type
_entity.pdbx_description
1 polymer ?
#
loop_
_entity_poly.entity_id
_entity_poly.type
_entity_poly.pdbx_seq_one_letter_code
_entity_poly.pdbx_strand_id
1 'polypeptide(L)'
;MPIFLNHVYDSTSVKTLQHYGQIVLSERFAKYDYGPTLNHKKYGTPRPPLYDFSKIKVKIAQFLGRNDVLCTAENGLRLQELLKPEYRCGVTVIADPRWHHLNFINHRDAESLLAIPVLNKIKAYEAGGC
;
A
#
# COMPACT_ATOMS: atom_id res chain seq x y z
N MET A 1 0.59 -27.23 -11.53
CA MET A 1 0.66 -25.83 -11.08
C MET A 1 0.84 -25.81 -9.58
N PRO A 2 1.81 -25.09 -9.02
CA PRO A 2 1.96 -25.00 -7.56
C PRO A 2 0.69 -24.43 -6.92
N ILE A 3 0.22 -25.04 -5.83
CA ILE A 3 -1.04 -24.75 -5.12
C ILE A 3 -1.26 -23.25 -4.90
N PHE A 4 -0.19 -22.52 -4.62
CA PHE A 4 -0.19 -21.08 -4.41
C PHE A 4 -0.81 -20.29 -5.57
N LEU A 5 -0.49 -20.62 -6.83
CA LEU A 5 -0.97 -19.85 -7.98
C LEU A 5 -2.48 -20.01 -8.22
N ASN A 6 -3.08 -21.11 -7.74
CA ASN A 6 -4.52 -21.36 -7.88
C ASN A 6 -5.36 -20.53 -6.89
N HIS A 7 -4.74 -19.94 -5.86
CA HIS A 7 -5.44 -19.24 -4.78
C HIS A 7 -4.94 -17.81 -4.53
N VAL A 8 -3.76 -17.43 -5.04
CA VAL A 8 -3.22 -16.08 -4.81
C VAL A 8 -4.03 -15.00 -5.53
N TYR A 9 -4.75 -15.36 -6.58
CA TYR A 9 -5.64 -14.46 -7.31
C TYR A 9 -7.09 -14.84 -7.04
N ASP A 10 -7.71 -14.16 -6.09
CA ASP A 10 -9.17 -14.16 -6.00
C ASP A 10 -9.75 -13.17 -7.02
N SER A 11 -11.00 -13.38 -7.39
CA SER A 11 -11.72 -12.57 -8.36
C SER A 11 -11.86 -11.11 -7.90
N THR A 12 -11.75 -10.18 -8.85
CA THR A 12 -12.01 -8.75 -8.62
C THR A 12 -12.92 -8.18 -9.71
N SER A 13 -13.54 -7.04 -9.45
CA SER A 13 -14.43 -6.39 -10.42
C SER A 13 -13.64 -5.66 -11.50
N VAL A 14 -14.20 -5.59 -12.72
CA VAL A 14 -13.66 -4.77 -13.82
C VAL A 14 -13.48 -3.30 -13.38
N LYS A 15 -14.39 -2.81 -12.54
CA LYS A 15 -14.34 -1.46 -11.99
C LYS A 15 -13.10 -1.24 -11.11
N THR A 16 -12.71 -2.23 -10.32
CA THR A 16 -11.50 -2.16 -9.49
C THR A 16 -10.25 -2.05 -10.38
N LEU A 17 -10.17 -2.87 -11.42
CA LEU A 17 -9.06 -2.84 -12.38
C LEU A 17 -9.00 -1.50 -13.13
N GLN A 18 -10.15 -0.99 -13.59
CA GLN A 18 -10.23 0.32 -14.23
C GLN A 18 -9.81 1.43 -13.26
N HIS A 19 -10.20 1.35 -11.99
CA HIS A 19 -9.81 2.34 -10.99
C HIS A 19 -8.30 2.36 -10.77
N TYR A 20 -7.67 1.18 -10.68
CA TYR A 20 -6.24 1.06 -10.56
C TYR A 20 -5.53 1.74 -11.76
N GLY A 21 -6.01 1.47 -12.98
CA GLY A 21 -5.55 2.16 -14.18
C GLY A 21 -5.71 3.69 -14.12
N GLN A 22 -6.83 4.19 -13.59
CA GLN A 22 -7.03 5.64 -13.40
C GLN A 22 -5.98 6.24 -12.45
N ILE A 23 -5.64 5.55 -11.37
CA ILE A 23 -4.63 6.02 -10.41
C ILE A 23 -3.25 6.07 -11.08
N VAL A 24 -2.87 5.02 -11.80
CA VAL A 24 -1.59 4.95 -12.52
C VAL A 24 -1.49 6.04 -13.58
N LEU A 25 -2.52 6.22 -14.42
CA LEU A 25 -2.50 7.20 -15.51
C LEU A 25 -2.59 8.65 -15.04
N SER A 26 -3.29 8.91 -13.94
CA SER A 26 -3.47 10.28 -13.44
C SER A 26 -2.44 10.70 -12.41
N GLU A 27 -1.65 9.75 -11.87
CA GLU A 27 -0.76 9.92 -10.71
C GLU A 27 -1.44 10.53 -9.48
N ARG A 28 -2.77 10.38 -9.40
CA ARG A 28 -3.59 10.95 -8.33
C ARG A 28 -4.26 9.83 -7.55
N PHE A 29 -3.95 9.79 -6.25
CA PHE A 29 -4.66 8.91 -5.32
C PHE A 29 -6.04 9.53 -4.98
N ALA A 30 -6.99 9.31 -5.89
CA ALA A 30 -8.34 9.88 -5.88
C ALA A 30 -9.43 8.81 -5.86
N LYS A 31 -10.67 9.23 -5.61
CA LYS A 31 -11.84 8.35 -5.82
C LYS A 31 -12.00 7.95 -7.29
N TYR A 32 -12.79 6.93 -7.56
CA TYR A 32 -13.11 6.48 -8.91
C TYR A 32 -13.62 7.62 -9.80
N ASP A 33 -13.04 7.75 -10.99
CA ASP A 33 -13.46 8.74 -11.99
C ASP A 33 -14.58 8.15 -12.86
N TYR A 34 -15.80 8.68 -12.71
CA TYR A 34 -16.96 8.31 -13.52
C TYR A 34 -17.13 9.18 -14.78
N GLY A 35 -16.19 10.09 -15.03
CA GLY A 35 -16.32 11.18 -16.00
C GLY A 35 -17.01 12.42 -15.40
N PRO A 36 -16.85 13.61 -16.03
CA PRO A 36 -17.22 14.89 -15.43
C PRO A 36 -18.67 14.99 -14.93
N THR A 37 -19.63 14.56 -15.74
CA THR A 37 -21.07 14.65 -15.42
C THR A 37 -21.43 13.80 -14.21
N LEU A 38 -20.97 12.53 -14.19
CA LEU A 38 -21.27 11.62 -13.09
C LEU A 38 -20.47 11.95 -11.83
N ASN A 39 -19.24 12.44 -11.98
CA ASN A 39 -18.46 12.95 -10.85
C ASN A 39 -19.16 14.14 -10.20
N HIS A 40 -19.68 15.09 -10.98
CA HIS A 40 -20.40 16.22 -10.40
C HIS A 40 -21.65 15.75 -9.64
N LYS A 41 -22.42 14.82 -10.21
CA LYS A 41 -23.58 14.22 -9.53
C LYS A 41 -23.19 13.48 -8.24
N LYS A 42 -22.05 12.80 -8.22
CA LYS A 42 -21.65 11.91 -7.11
C LYS A 42 -20.80 12.59 -6.03
N TYR A 43 -20.02 13.59 -6.43
CA TYR A 43 -18.98 14.22 -5.61
C TYR A 43 -19.14 15.74 -5.50
N GLY A 44 -20.04 16.35 -6.28
CA GLY A 44 -20.18 17.81 -6.37
C GLY A 44 -19.12 18.48 -7.26
N THR A 45 -18.15 17.74 -7.79
CA THR A 45 -17.04 18.27 -8.59
C THR A 45 -16.85 17.45 -9.86
N PRO A 46 -16.47 18.05 -11.00
CA PRO A 46 -16.26 17.31 -12.25
C PRO A 46 -15.03 16.39 -12.20
N ARG A 47 -14.06 16.67 -11.32
CA ARG A 47 -12.93 15.78 -11.04
C ARG A 47 -13.19 14.98 -9.75
N PRO A 48 -12.74 13.72 -9.66
CA PRO A 48 -12.84 12.99 -8.40
C PRO A 48 -11.97 13.65 -7.32
N PRO A 49 -12.46 13.72 -6.07
CA PRO A 49 -11.68 14.27 -4.97
C PRO A 49 -10.52 13.32 -4.60
N LEU A 50 -9.41 13.91 -4.16
CA LEU A 50 -8.26 13.19 -3.61
C LEU A 50 -8.61 12.56 -2.25
N TYR A 51 -7.98 11.45 -1.92
CA TYR A 51 -7.97 10.97 -0.54
C TYR A 51 -7.04 11.85 0.31
N ASP A 52 -7.55 12.29 1.45
CA ASP A 52 -6.84 13.20 2.35
C ASP A 52 -6.07 12.38 3.41
N PHE A 53 -4.75 12.23 3.18
CA PHE A 53 -3.85 11.52 4.08
C PHE A 53 -3.73 12.18 5.47
N SER A 54 -4.07 13.47 5.62
CA SER A 54 -4.07 14.15 6.92
C SER A 54 -5.14 13.62 7.87
N LYS A 55 -6.14 12.89 7.35
CA LYS A 55 -7.19 12.23 8.13
C LYS A 55 -6.79 10.88 8.69
N ILE A 56 -5.65 10.33 8.27
CA ILE A 56 -5.11 9.10 8.84
C ILE A 56 -4.58 9.42 10.24
N LYS A 57 -5.11 8.72 11.25
CA LYS A 57 -4.78 8.91 12.67
C LYS A 57 -4.29 7.63 13.36
N VAL A 58 -3.75 6.70 12.59
CA VAL A 58 -3.22 5.42 13.08
C VAL A 58 -1.72 5.38 12.84
N LYS A 59 -0.99 4.79 13.78
CA LYS A 59 0.45 4.55 13.66
C LYS A 59 0.74 3.60 12.49
N ILE A 60 1.64 3.97 11.58
CA ILE A 60 1.96 3.20 10.36
C ILE A 60 3.45 2.91 10.31
N ALA A 61 3.80 1.62 10.43
CA ALA A 61 5.11 1.09 10.06
C ALA A 61 5.01 0.46 8.66
N GLN A 62 6.00 0.72 7.80
CA GLN A 62 6.01 0.17 6.44
C GLN A 62 7.15 -0.82 6.24
N PHE A 63 6.87 -1.89 5.50
CA PHE A 63 7.87 -2.87 5.05
C PHE A 63 7.94 -2.85 3.53
N LEU A 64 9.11 -2.56 2.95
CA LEU A 64 9.29 -2.35 1.52
C LEU A 64 10.27 -3.35 0.91
N GLY A 65 9.94 -3.88 -0.26
CA GLY A 65 10.84 -4.72 -1.07
C GLY A 65 11.57 -3.87 -2.10
N ARG A 66 12.87 -4.09 -2.30
CA ARG A 66 13.66 -3.31 -3.29
C ARG A 66 13.28 -3.64 -4.73
N ASN A 67 12.78 -4.84 -4.98
CA ASN A 67 12.40 -5.33 -6.31
C ASN A 67 10.87 -5.42 -6.47
N ASP A 68 10.10 -4.70 -5.65
CA ASP A 68 8.66 -4.63 -5.78
C ASP A 68 8.25 -3.60 -6.84
N VAL A 69 7.76 -4.10 -7.97
CA VAL A 69 7.32 -3.28 -9.12
C VAL A 69 5.88 -2.78 -8.98
N LEU A 70 5.08 -3.35 -8.09
CA LEU A 70 3.69 -2.92 -7.85
C LEU A 70 3.64 -1.85 -6.76
N CYS A 71 4.43 -2.02 -5.70
CA CYS A 71 4.60 -1.06 -4.61
C CYS A 71 6.07 -0.65 -4.52
N THR A 72 6.50 0.21 -5.44
CA THR A 72 7.89 0.68 -5.49
C THR A 72 8.30 1.33 -4.17
N ALA A 73 9.58 1.17 -3.81
CA ALA A 73 10.12 1.77 -2.60
C ALA A 73 9.92 3.30 -2.57
N GLU A 74 10.02 3.96 -3.72
CA GLU A 74 9.74 5.38 -3.89
C GLU A 74 8.30 5.73 -3.47
N ASN A 75 7.30 5.00 -3.97
CA ASN A 75 5.90 5.23 -3.61
C ASN A 75 5.64 4.96 -2.12
N GLY A 76 6.27 3.93 -1.54
CA GLY A 76 6.20 3.65 -0.11
C GLY A 76 6.82 4.76 0.76
N LEU A 77 7.96 5.30 0.34
CA LEU A 77 8.58 6.45 1.02
C LEU A 77 7.72 7.71 0.89
N ARG A 78 7.13 7.97 -0.28
CA ARG A 78 6.20 9.08 -0.49
C ARG A 78 4.99 9.02 0.45
N LEU A 79 4.49 7.82 0.76
CA LEU A 79 3.42 7.67 1.76
C LEU A 79 3.84 8.22 3.13
N GLN A 80 5.07 7.99 3.59
CA GLN A 80 5.52 8.56 4.87
C GLN A 80 5.47 10.08 4.85
N GLU A 81 5.87 10.71 3.74
CA GLU A 81 5.85 12.18 3.60
C GLU A 81 4.44 12.75 3.69
N LEU A 82 3.44 12.02 3.19
CA LEU A 82 2.02 12.42 3.21
C LEU A 82 1.35 12.25 4.58
N LEU A 83 1.85 11.35 5.42
CA LEU A 83 1.32 11.11 6.76
C LEU A 83 1.76 12.22 7.72
N LYS A 84 0.93 12.53 8.72
CA LYS A 84 1.37 13.45 9.79
C LYS A 84 2.50 12.80 10.61
N PRO A 85 3.52 13.58 11.05
CA PRO A 85 4.70 13.05 11.73
C PRO A 85 4.39 12.14 12.92
N GLU A 86 3.36 12.46 13.71
CA GLU A 86 2.97 11.68 14.89
C GLU A 86 2.44 10.28 14.55
N TYR A 87 2.10 9.99 13.30
CA TYR A 87 1.59 8.69 12.86
C TYR A 87 2.65 7.84 12.13
N ARG A 88 3.87 8.34 11.97
CA ARG A 88 4.96 7.64 11.26
C ARG A 88 5.72 6.71 12.22
N CYS A 89 5.66 5.38 12.01
CA CYS A 89 6.41 4.39 12.79
C CYS A 89 7.61 3.77 12.05
N GLY A 90 8.08 4.48 11.03
CA GLY A 90 9.28 4.14 10.29
C GLY A 90 9.05 3.24 9.10
N VAL A 91 10.14 3.02 8.37
CA VAL A 91 10.20 2.22 7.16
C VAL A 91 11.31 1.21 7.30
N THR A 92 10.99 -0.05 7.06
CA THR A 92 11.95 -1.15 7.01
C THR A 92 12.02 -1.66 5.59
N VAL A 93 13.18 -1.49 4.96
CA VAL A 93 13.45 -2.10 3.65
C VAL A 93 13.95 -3.52 3.90
N ILE A 94 13.27 -4.52 3.33
CA ILE A 94 13.64 -5.93 3.49
C ILE A 94 15.05 -6.15 2.93
N ALA A 95 15.85 -6.92 3.66
CA ALA A 95 17.29 -7.04 3.39
C ALA A 95 17.61 -7.76 2.08
N ASP A 96 16.79 -8.73 1.63
CA ASP A 96 17.01 -9.39 0.34
C ASP A 96 16.73 -8.40 -0.81
N PRO A 97 17.75 -8.05 -1.62
CA PRO A 97 17.56 -7.10 -2.72
C PRO A 97 16.61 -7.61 -3.80
N ARG A 98 16.32 -8.92 -3.85
CA ARG A 98 15.40 -9.53 -4.81
C ARG A 98 13.95 -9.54 -4.33
N TRP A 99 13.70 -9.07 -3.09
CA TRP A 99 12.38 -9.10 -2.47
C TRP A 99 11.37 -8.31 -3.31
N HIS A 100 10.41 -9.03 -3.88
CA HIS A 100 9.36 -8.54 -4.76
C HIS A 100 7.96 -8.72 -4.12
N HIS A 101 6.92 -8.26 -4.81
CA HIS A 101 5.57 -8.15 -4.25
C HIS A 101 5.00 -9.43 -3.61
N LEU A 102 5.16 -10.59 -4.25
CA LEU A 102 4.61 -11.85 -3.74
C LEU A 102 5.43 -12.44 -2.58
N ASN A 103 6.68 -11.98 -2.37
CA ASN A 103 7.53 -12.50 -1.30
C ASN A 103 6.98 -12.18 0.10
N PHE A 104 6.18 -11.11 0.22
CA PHE A 104 5.45 -10.81 1.45
C PHE A 104 4.42 -11.88 1.85
N ILE A 105 4.04 -12.77 0.92
CA ILE A 105 3.05 -13.81 1.15
C ILE A 105 3.73 -15.18 1.27
N ASN A 106 4.69 -15.51 0.40
CA ASN A 106 5.14 -16.89 0.23
C ASN A 106 6.66 -17.10 0.12
N HIS A 107 7.49 -16.14 0.55
CA HIS A 107 8.93 -16.34 0.51
C HIS A 107 9.38 -17.33 1.59
N ARG A 108 10.30 -18.24 1.24
CA ARG A 108 10.82 -19.27 2.17
C ARG A 108 11.46 -18.67 3.44
N ASP A 109 12.08 -17.49 3.29
CA ASP A 109 12.76 -16.76 4.36
C ASP A 109 11.85 -15.66 4.97
N ALA A 110 10.53 -15.72 4.76
CA ALA A 110 9.60 -14.69 5.24
C ALA A 110 9.48 -14.64 6.76
N GLU A 111 9.72 -15.75 7.46
CA GLU A 111 9.73 -15.74 8.92
C GLU A 111 10.80 -14.79 9.46
N SER A 112 12.05 -14.98 9.03
CA SER A 112 13.20 -14.21 9.51
C SER A 112 13.25 -12.79 8.94
N LEU A 113 12.94 -12.63 7.65
CA LEU A 113 13.09 -11.34 6.96
C LEU A 113 11.89 -10.41 7.10
N LEU A 114 10.70 -10.93 7.42
CA LEU A 114 9.46 -10.14 7.52
C LEU A 114 8.73 -10.36 8.84
N ALA A 115 8.33 -11.60 9.17
CA ALA A 115 7.43 -11.86 10.29
C ALA A 115 8.04 -11.48 11.64
N ILE A 116 9.28 -11.87 11.91
CA ILE A 116 10.00 -11.48 13.13
C ILE A 116 10.15 -9.95 13.24
N PRO A 117 10.60 -9.22 12.20
CA PRO A 117 10.59 -7.75 12.20
C PRO A 117 9.21 -7.11 12.47
N VAL A 118 8.13 -7.67 11.89
CA VAL A 118 6.76 -7.21 12.15
C VAL A 118 6.38 -7.42 13.62
N LEU A 119 6.66 -8.60 14.18
CA LEU A 119 6.40 -8.89 15.61
C LEU A 119 7.18 -7.95 16.53
N ASN A 120 8.43 -7.65 16.20
CA ASN A 120 9.22 -6.69 16.96
C ASN A 120 8.63 -5.28 16.90
N LYS A 121 8.08 -4.88 15.75
CA LYS A 121 7.36 -3.61 15.60
C LYS A 121 6.08 -3.55 16.43
N ILE A 122 5.31 -4.63 16.46
CA ILE A 122 4.11 -4.74 17.31
C ILE A 122 4.48 -4.60 18.79
N LYS A 123 5.50 -5.34 19.26
CA LYS A 123 5.98 -5.25 20.64
C LYS A 123 6.48 -3.85 21.00
N ALA A 124 7.18 -3.18 20.08
CA ALA A 124 7.63 -1.81 20.28
C ALA A 124 6.46 -0.83 20.43
N TYR A 125 5.41 -0.99 19.62
CA TYR A 125 4.18 -0.21 19.73
C TYR A 125 3.46 -0.45 21.08
N GLU A 126 3.34 -1.72 21.51
CA GLU A 126 2.73 -2.08 22.81
C GLU A 126 3.49 -1.50 24.01
N ALA A 127 4.82 -1.36 23.90
CA ALA A 127 5.67 -0.74 24.90
C ALA A 127 5.61 0.81 24.91
N GLY A 128 4.69 1.42 24.15
CA GLY A 128 4.54 2.87 24.03
C GLY A 128 5.47 3.53 23.01
N GLY A 129 6.20 2.72 22.23
CA GLY A 129 7.01 3.18 21.11
C GLY A 129 6.23 3.28 19.80
N CYS A 130 7.00 3.17 18.72
CA CYS A 130 6.55 2.93 17.36
C CYS A 130 7.23 1.64 16.85
#